data_AF-A0A8N4EZ19-F1
#
_entry.id   AF-A0A8N4EZ19-F1
#
_cell.length_a   1.000
_cell.length_b   1.000
_cell.length_c   1.000
_cell.angle_alpha   90.00
_cell.angle_beta   90.00
_cell.angle_gamma   90.00
#
_symmetry.space_group_name_H-M   'P 1'
#
loop_
_entity.id
_entity.type
_entity.pdbx_description
1 polymer ?
#
loop_
_entity_poly.entity_id
_entity_poly.type
_entity_poly.pdbx_seq_one_letter_code
_entity_poly.pdbx_strand_id
1 'polypeptide(L)'
;MSVAELKERHIAAKATVNGLRERLKQRRQALLDTNVVGYANSHGKTAISLGATDLVCCRTMLGHTGKVYSMDWAPERNRIVLPKMGV
;
A
#
# COMPACT_ATOMS: atom_id res chain seq x y z
N MET A 1 18.04 32.53 20.84
CA MET A 1 18.24 31.32 20.02
C MET A 1 18.54 31.74 18.60
N SER A 2 19.73 31.40 18.10
CA SER A 2 20.16 31.67 16.73
C SER A 2 19.66 30.60 15.76
N VAL A 3 19.51 30.96 14.48
CA VAL A 3 19.19 30.01 13.39
C VAL A 3 20.22 28.87 13.32
N ALA A 4 21.48 29.14 13.66
CA ALA A 4 22.54 28.13 13.71
C ALA A 4 22.27 27.08 14.81
N GLU A 5 21.95 27.52 16.03
CA GLU A 5 21.61 26.64 17.16
C GLU A 5 20.36 25.79 16.86
N LEU A 6 19.38 26.36 16.16
CA LEU A 6 18.18 25.65 15.74
C LEU A 6 18.49 24.54 14.71
N LYS A 7 19.35 24.83 13.73
CA LYS A 7 19.79 23.84 12.72
C LYS A 7 20.55 22.69 13.37
N GLU A 8 21.44 22.98 14.30
CA GLU A 8 22.21 21.96 15.03
C GLU A 8 21.29 21.04 15.84
N ARG A 9 20.32 21.62 16.57
CA ARG A 9 19.29 20.84 17.28
C ARG A 9 18.44 19.99 16.35
N HIS A 10 18.08 20.50 15.17
CA HIS A 10 17.33 19.74 14.17
C HIS A 10 18.13 18.54 13.65
N ILE A 11 19.43 18.70 13.40
CA ILE A 11 20.32 17.61 12.97
C ILE A 11 20.41 16.54 14.07
N ALA A 12 20.61 16.94 15.32
CA ALA A 12 20.66 16.02 16.46
C ALA A 12 19.35 15.25 16.66
N ALA A 13 18.20 15.94 16.54
CA ALA A 13 16.89 15.30 16.61
C ALA A 13 16.68 14.29 15.47
N LYS A 14 17.07 14.65 14.23
CA LYS A 14 16.98 13.76 13.06
C LYS A 14 17.87 12.53 13.20
N ALA A 15 19.08 12.69 13.73
CA ALA A 15 19.99 11.58 13.99
C ALA A 15 19.38 10.60 15.01
N THR A 16 18.77 11.12 16.07
CA THR A 16 18.11 10.31 17.11
C THR A 16 16.93 9.51 16.54
N VAL A 17 16.07 10.16 15.73
CA VAL A 17 14.93 9.49 15.06
C VAL A 17 15.41 8.41 14.11
N ASN A 18 16.43 8.69 13.29
CA ASN A 18 16.99 7.72 12.36
C ASN A 18 17.63 6.54 13.09
N GLY A 19 18.37 6.79 14.17
CA GLY A 19 18.97 5.74 15.00
C GLY A 19 17.92 4.80 15.60
N LEU A 20 16.82 5.36 16.13
CA LEU A 20 15.72 4.55 16.66
C LEU A 20 15.03 3.74 15.55
N ARG A 21 14.75 4.37 14.40
CA ARG A 21 14.12 3.73 13.24
C ARG A 21 14.93 2.54 12.75
N GLU A 22 16.24 2.70 12.57
CA GLU A 22 17.10 1.62 12.08
C GLU A 22 17.23 0.49 13.12
N ARG A 23 17.34 0.82 14.42
CA ARG A 23 17.38 -0.20 15.47
C ARG A 23 16.11 -1.04 15.53
N LEU A 24 14.94 -0.42 15.40
CA LEU A 24 13.65 -1.14 15.36
C LEU A 24 13.54 -2.00 14.09
N LYS A 25 13.97 -1.47 12.94
CA LYS A 25 13.98 -2.19 11.66
C LYS A 25 14.90 -3.41 11.70
N GLN A 26 16.12 -3.26 12.20
CA GLN A 26 17.08 -4.36 12.35
C GLN A 26 16.56 -5.45 13.29
N ARG A 27 16.00 -5.07 14.45
CA ARG A 27 15.43 -6.05 15.39
C ARG A 27 14.24 -6.80 14.78
N ARG A 28 13.34 -6.11 14.07
CA ARG A 28 12.23 -6.75 13.37
C ARG A 28 12.75 -7.71 12.30
N GLN A 29 13.74 -7.29 11.50
CA GLN A 29 14.32 -8.12 10.44
C GLN A 29 15.02 -9.37 11.01
N ALA A 30 15.71 -9.25 12.14
CA ALA A 30 16.38 -10.38 12.79
C ALA A 30 15.42 -11.42 13.38
N LEU A 31 14.18 -11.02 13.70
CA LEU A 31 13.14 -11.92 14.19
C LEU A 31 12.34 -12.58 13.06
N LEU A 32 12.40 -12.05 11.85
CA LEU A 32 11.75 -12.63 10.68
C LEU A 32 12.69 -13.69 10.08
N ASP A 33 12.31 -14.94 10.26
CA ASP A 33 12.97 -16.13 9.76
C ASP A 33 12.95 -16.24 8.22
N THR A 34 11.93 -15.68 7.58
CA THR A 34 11.81 -15.70 6.12
C THR A 34 11.21 -14.42 5.52
N ASN A 35 11.48 -14.21 4.23
CA ASN A 35 10.85 -13.17 3.43
C ASN A 35 9.83 -13.83 2.50
N VAL A 36 8.56 -13.40 2.57
CA VAL A 36 7.48 -13.89 1.71
C VAL A 36 7.85 -13.85 0.22
N VAL A 37 8.56 -12.81 -0.23
CA VAL A 37 9.00 -12.70 -1.63
C VAL A 37 10.06 -13.75 -1.97
N GLY A 38 11.05 -13.92 -1.10
CA GLY A 38 12.12 -14.91 -1.30
C GLY A 38 11.57 -16.34 -1.25
N TYR A 39 10.67 -16.61 -0.31
CA TYR A 39 9.98 -17.89 -0.20
C TYR A 39 9.10 -18.15 -1.42
N ALA A 40 8.27 -17.19 -1.85
CA ALA A 40 7.42 -17.35 -3.02
C ALA A 40 8.22 -17.53 -4.32
N ASN A 41 9.39 -16.91 -4.46
CA ASN A 41 10.26 -17.11 -5.62
C ASN A 41 11.00 -18.45 -5.60
N SER A 42 11.41 -18.94 -4.41
CA SER A 42 12.16 -20.19 -4.27
C SER A 42 11.29 -21.44 -4.17
N HIS A 43 10.09 -21.31 -3.60
CA HIS A 43 9.11 -22.39 -3.38
C HIS A 43 7.85 -22.21 -4.22
N GLY A 44 7.79 -21.15 -5.05
CA GLY A 44 6.78 -21.01 -6.09
C GLY A 44 6.90 -22.21 -7.01
N LYS A 45 5.91 -23.11 -6.93
CA LYS A 45 5.71 -24.16 -7.93
C LYS A 45 5.86 -23.52 -9.31
N THR A 46 6.53 -24.23 -10.24
CA THR A 46 6.74 -23.87 -11.65
C THR A 46 5.68 -22.88 -12.09
N ALA A 47 6.08 -21.63 -12.36
CA ALA A 47 5.16 -20.52 -12.58
C ALA A 47 4.01 -20.98 -13.48
N ILE A 48 2.82 -21.19 -12.90
CA ILE A 48 1.64 -21.49 -13.69
C ILE A 48 1.46 -20.23 -14.52
N SER A 49 1.65 -20.36 -15.84
CA SER A 49 1.39 -19.26 -16.75
C SER A 49 -0.05 -18.86 -16.55
N LEU A 50 -0.27 -17.74 -15.84
CA LEU A 50 -1.56 -17.08 -15.83
C LEU A 50 -1.75 -16.67 -17.28
N GLY A 51 -2.67 -17.35 -17.98
CA GLY A 51 -2.92 -17.12 -19.39
C GLY A 51 -3.18 -15.65 -19.69
N ALA A 52 -3.20 -15.30 -20.98
CA ALA A 52 -3.54 -13.95 -21.40
C ALA A 52 -4.81 -13.48 -20.68
N THR A 53 -4.69 -12.35 -19.99
CA THR A 53 -5.78 -11.78 -19.21
C THR A 53 -6.62 -10.93 -20.16
N ASP A 54 -7.73 -11.48 -20.64
CA ASP A 54 -8.63 -10.80 -21.57
C ASP A 54 -9.66 -9.92 -20.83
N LEU A 55 -9.15 -8.88 -20.16
CA LEU A 55 -10.02 -7.88 -19.52
C LEU A 55 -10.44 -6.83 -20.54
N VAL A 56 -11.73 -6.82 -20.88
CA VAL A 56 -12.37 -5.80 -21.72
C VAL A 56 -13.44 -5.05 -20.94
N CYS A 57 -13.77 -3.82 -21.37
CA CYS A 57 -14.87 -3.07 -20.79
C CYS A 57 -16.20 -3.71 -21.20
N CYS A 58 -16.79 -4.53 -20.32
CA CYS A 58 -18.05 -5.23 -20.59
C CYS A 58 -19.28 -4.33 -20.43
N ARG A 59 -19.20 -3.31 -19.57
CA ARG A 59 -20.35 -2.44 -19.25
C ARG A 59 -19.88 -1.08 -18.75
N THR A 60 -20.51 -0.02 -19.26
CA THR A 60 -20.39 1.35 -18.74
C THR A 60 -21.63 1.67 -17.91
N MET A 61 -21.45 2.00 -16.63
CA MET A 61 -22.53 2.43 -15.75
C MET A 61 -22.51 3.94 -15.59
N LEU A 62 -23.60 4.62 -15.98
CA LEU A 62 -23.77 6.07 -15.87
C LEU A 62 -24.94 6.37 -14.91
N GLY A 63 -24.87 7.50 -14.19
CA GLY A 63 -25.95 7.92 -13.30
C GLY A 63 -25.54 8.79 -12.12
N HIS A 64 -24.26 8.77 -11.73
CA HIS A 64 -23.75 9.71 -10.74
C HIS A 64 -23.68 11.12 -11.33
N THR A 65 -24.24 12.08 -10.59
CA THR A 65 -24.24 13.51 -10.97
C THR A 65 -22.90 14.19 -10.67
N GLY A 66 -22.02 13.54 -9.90
CA GLY A 66 -20.70 14.04 -9.53
C GLY A 66 -19.61 12.98 -9.68
N LYS A 67 -18.40 13.31 -9.21
CA LYS A 67 -17.26 12.39 -9.24
C LYS A 67 -17.49 11.19 -8.33
N VAL A 68 -17.20 10.00 -8.83
CA VAL A 68 -17.17 8.76 -8.05
C VAL A 68 -15.80 8.64 -7.38
N TYR A 69 -15.75 8.61 -6.05
CA TYR A 69 -14.50 8.54 -5.27
C TYR A 69 -14.17 7.13 -4.79
N SER A 70 -15.18 6.28 -4.62
CA SER A 70 -15.01 4.90 -4.16
C SER A 70 -16.12 4.00 -4.71
N MET A 71 -15.89 2.70 -4.67
CA MET A 71 -16.81 1.65 -5.11
C MET A 71 -16.50 0.39 -4.31
N ASP A 72 -17.53 -0.38 -3.95
CA ASP A 72 -17.35 -1.70 -3.35
C ASP A 72 -18.32 -2.75 -3.93
N TRP A 73 -17.87 -3.99 -3.96
CA TRP A 73 -18.67 -5.13 -4.43
C TRP A 73 -19.45 -5.73 -3.27
N ALA A 74 -20.74 -5.94 -3.49
CA ALA A 74 -21.53 -6.69 -2.53
C ALA A 74 -21.13 -8.18 -2.55
N PRO A 75 -21.15 -8.89 -1.41
CA PRO A 75 -20.69 -10.29 -1.31
C PRO A 75 -21.45 -11.26 -2.22
N GLU A 76 -22.70 -10.94 -2.58
CA GLU A 76 -23.54 -11.70 -3.50
C GLU A 76 -23.14 -11.56 -4.99
N ARG A 77 -22.12 -10.74 -5.30
CA ARG A 77 -21.51 -10.58 -6.65
C ARG A 77 -22.44 -10.07 -7.76
N ASN A 78 -23.64 -9.59 -7.42
CA ASN A 78 -24.60 -9.05 -8.39
C ASN A 78 -24.85 -7.54 -8.23
N ARG A 79 -24.25 -6.92 -7.20
CA ARG A 79 -24.44 -5.52 -6.86
C ARG A 79 -23.11 -4.86 -6.58
N ILE A 80 -23.07 -3.59 -6.92
CA ILE A 80 -21.94 -2.70 -6.70
C ILE A 80 -22.49 -1.46 -6.01
N VAL A 81 -21.88 -1.06 -4.90
CA VAL A 81 -22.27 0.13 -4.15
C VAL A 81 -21.32 1.26 -4.54
N LEU A 82 -21.91 2.39 -4.95
CA LEU A 82 -21.20 3.62 -5.21
C LEU A 82 -21.82 4.72 -4.34
N PRO A 83 -21.04 5.50 -3.59
CA PRO A 83 -21.57 6.61 -2.82
C PRO A 83 -22.12 7.68 -3.75
N LYS A 84 -23.35 8.10 -3.50
CA LYS A 84 -23.89 9.31 -4.10
C LYS A 84 -23.45 10.48 -3.23
N MET A 85 -22.44 11.22 -3.67
CA MET A 85 -22.13 12.51 -3.07
C MET A 85 -23.22 13.49 -3.51
N GLY A 86 -24.22 13.69 -2.65
CA GLY A 86 -25.19 14.77 -2.80
C GLY A 86 -24.48 16.11 -2.65
N VAL A 87 -24.83 17.07 -3.51
CA VAL A 87 -24.53 18.49 -3.30
C VAL A 87 -25.51 19.02 -2.25
#